data_AF-A0A9W9YIJ0-F1
#
_entry.id   AF-A0A9W9YIJ0-F1
#
_cell.length_a   1.000
_cell.length_b   1.000
_cell.length_c   1.000
_cell.angle_alpha   90.00
_cell.angle_beta   90.00
_cell.angle_gamma   90.00
#
_symmetry.space_group_name_H-M   'P 1'
#
loop_
_entity.id
_entity.type
_entity.pdbx_description
1 polymer ?
#
loop_
_entity_poly.entity_id
_entity_poly.type
_entity_poly.pdbx_seq_one_letter_code
_entity_poly.pdbx_strand_id
1 'polypeptide(L)'
;MKVTYHSKRIEDRIEIEEQKSNNTSQVEEQHSKKIQGLENLLNVTRKDINEVSREHFKTLWLAGNFTNAELRRVWTSMNLTQIDLLRQLKKVKDNLTEQLNLTKVHLQTSDASLFASLIAANASITKKVNNEMETVWFHLNKSKKCCNNLTTSLQSFMISVTYRSKRIEDRIEIEEQKSNNTSAVEEQHSKKIQRLENLLNDTRKDIKEVSREHFKTLWLAGNFTNAELHRVWTAVNLTQIDLLRQLKKVKYNLTEQLNLTTVHLQTSDASLFASLSEVNASITEKVNDVSKMAGAHRTSRIQWKSRDLLVLRDQSVPRVPRELVTSVHVNNKVVKDSAAGGVTTALVGQTEPDGKRITGATCSTNYATEYNMLTQLQAAESGDSYAAAKGTSALFRPGGDKNCYLHYWECPLTT
;
A
#
# COMPACT_ATOMS: atom_id res chain seq x y z
N MET A 1 -19.54 8.96 1.63
CA MET A 1 -19.67 10.44 1.68
C MET A 1 -20.65 11.01 0.66
N LYS A 2 -20.66 10.61 -0.62
CA LYS A 2 -21.66 11.10 -1.60
C LYS A 2 -23.11 10.70 -1.29
N VAL A 3 -23.34 9.49 -0.80
CA VAL A 3 -24.69 9.00 -0.43
C VAL A 3 -25.29 9.82 0.71
N THR A 4 -24.49 10.16 1.72
CA THR A 4 -24.90 10.96 2.88
C THR A 4 -25.31 12.38 2.50
N TYR A 5 -24.62 12.98 1.51
CA TYR A 5 -24.95 14.30 0.99
C TYR A 5 -26.29 14.30 0.21
N HIS A 6 -26.54 13.25 -0.59
CA HIS A 6 -27.79 13.13 -1.33
C HIS A 6 -28.99 12.83 -0.41
N SER A 7 -28.81 12.05 0.65
CA SER A 7 -29.87 11.81 1.65
C SER A 7 -30.31 13.11 2.32
N LYS A 8 -29.35 13.90 2.80
CA LYS A 8 -29.64 15.18 3.46
C LYS A 8 -30.35 16.17 2.52
N ARG A 9 -29.94 16.23 1.25
CA ARG A 9 -30.62 17.07 0.25
C ARG A 9 -32.06 16.62 -0.05
N ILE A 10 -32.38 15.33 0.12
CA ILE A 10 -33.75 14.83 -0.04
C ILE A 10 -34.58 15.18 1.20
N GLU A 11 -34.02 15.00 2.41
CA GLU A 11 -34.65 15.40 3.68
C GLU A 11 -35.00 16.89 3.69
N ASP A 12 -34.05 17.77 3.33
CA ASP A 12 -34.28 19.22 3.26
C ASP A 12 -35.40 19.58 2.25
N ARG A 13 -35.57 18.81 1.17
CA ARG A 13 -36.65 19.04 0.19
C ARG A 13 -38.00 18.54 0.69
N ILE A 14 -38.03 17.44 1.45
CA ILE A 14 -39.25 16.93 2.08
C ILE A 14 -39.77 17.96 3.08
N GLU A 15 -38.89 18.51 3.93
CA GLU A 15 -39.26 19.52 4.92
C GLU A 15 -39.84 20.80 4.28
N ILE A 16 -39.27 21.26 3.16
CA ILE A 16 -39.80 22.41 2.40
C ILE A 16 -41.21 22.13 1.85
N GLU A 17 -41.47 20.93 1.32
CA GLU A 17 -42.78 20.59 0.77
C GLU A 17 -43.84 20.39 1.88
N GLU A 18 -43.45 19.84 3.03
CA GLU A 18 -44.32 19.78 4.22
C GLU A 18 -44.72 21.19 4.70
N GLN A 19 -43.78 22.13 4.72
CA GLN A 19 -44.08 23.53 5.05
C GLN A 19 -45.04 24.18 4.04
N LYS A 20 -44.90 23.90 2.74
CA LYS A 20 -45.84 24.39 1.72
C LYS A 20 -47.23 23.82 1.90
N SER A 21 -47.35 22.53 2.21
CA SER A 21 -48.65 21.87 2.48
C SER A 21 -49.38 22.54 3.65
N ASN A 22 -48.66 22.81 4.75
CA ASN A 22 -49.21 23.52 5.91
C ASN A 22 -49.69 24.94 5.56
N ASN A 23 -48.93 25.67 4.73
CA ASN A 23 -49.33 27.00 4.27
C ASN A 23 -50.61 26.95 3.42
N THR A 24 -50.79 25.94 2.57
CA THR A 24 -52.01 25.78 1.76
C THR A 24 -53.25 25.56 2.64
N SER A 25 -53.16 24.70 3.65
CA SER A 25 -54.26 24.46 4.60
C SER A 25 -54.63 25.75 5.36
N GLN A 26 -53.63 26.54 5.76
CA GLN A 26 -53.85 27.83 6.43
C GLN A 26 -54.55 28.85 5.52
N VAL A 27 -54.22 28.89 4.22
CA VAL A 27 -54.88 29.77 3.23
C VAL A 27 -56.32 29.35 3.00
N GLU A 28 -56.60 28.05 2.88
CA GLU A 28 -57.98 27.52 2.77
C GLU A 28 -58.82 27.90 3.98
N GLU A 29 -58.28 27.74 5.19
CA GLU A 29 -58.95 28.12 6.43
C GLU A 29 -59.21 29.63 6.48
N GLN A 30 -58.22 30.46 6.09
CA GLN A 30 -58.37 31.91 6.05
C GLN A 30 -59.46 32.35 5.06
N HIS A 31 -59.51 31.75 3.88
CA HIS A 31 -60.53 32.05 2.87
C HIS A 31 -61.92 31.61 3.33
N SER A 32 -62.04 30.44 3.96
CA SER A 32 -63.28 29.97 4.57
C SER A 32 -63.79 30.95 5.64
N LYS A 33 -62.91 31.42 6.54
CA LYS A 33 -63.25 32.44 7.54
C LYS A 33 -63.69 33.77 6.92
N LYS A 34 -63.04 34.22 5.84
CA LYS A 34 -63.46 35.45 5.12
C LYS A 34 -64.84 35.30 4.48
N ILE A 35 -65.13 34.15 3.86
CA ILE A 35 -66.45 33.86 3.28
C ILE A 35 -67.52 33.88 4.37
N GLN A 36 -67.28 33.20 5.48
CA GLN A 36 -68.21 33.19 6.63
C GLN A 36 -68.41 34.58 7.23
N GLY A 37 -67.34 35.39 7.32
CA GLY A 37 -67.41 36.79 7.74
C GLY A 37 -68.27 37.66 6.82
N LEU A 38 -68.14 37.48 5.51
CA LEU A 38 -68.98 38.18 4.52
C LEU A 38 -70.45 37.75 4.61
N GLU A 39 -70.73 36.47 4.83
CA GLU A 39 -72.10 35.97 5.03
C GLU A 39 -72.75 36.57 6.29
N ASN A 40 -71.99 36.65 7.38
CA ASN A 40 -72.43 37.30 8.61
C ASN A 40 -72.71 38.79 8.41
N LEU A 41 -71.80 39.52 7.76
CA LEU A 41 -71.98 40.95 7.46
C LEU A 41 -73.21 41.20 6.58
N LEU A 42 -73.45 40.32 5.60
CA LEU A 42 -74.60 40.38 4.71
C LEU A 42 -75.91 40.15 5.48
N ASN A 43 -75.92 39.22 6.44
CA ASN A 43 -77.07 38.97 7.31
C ASN A 43 -77.35 40.17 8.24
N VAL A 44 -76.32 40.80 8.80
CA VAL A 44 -76.45 42.02 9.62
C VAL A 44 -76.99 43.17 8.78
N THR A 45 -76.38 43.44 7.62
CA THR A 45 -76.82 44.51 6.70
C THR A 45 -78.27 44.34 6.26
N ARG A 46 -78.70 43.09 5.98
CA ARG A 46 -80.11 42.78 5.66
C ARG A 46 -81.04 43.12 6.83
N LYS A 47 -80.63 42.82 8.07
CA LYS A 47 -81.40 43.13 9.27
C LYS A 47 -81.51 44.65 9.47
N ASP A 48 -80.40 45.37 9.35
CA ASP A 48 -80.35 46.83 9.52
C ASP A 48 -81.18 47.56 8.46
N ILE A 49 -81.10 47.14 7.19
CA ILE A 49 -81.96 47.67 6.12
C ILE A 49 -83.45 47.45 6.45
N ASN A 50 -83.82 46.26 6.94
CA ASN A 50 -85.18 45.96 7.34
C ASN A 50 -85.66 46.77 8.56
N GLU A 51 -84.73 47.19 9.43
CA GLU A 51 -85.02 47.98 10.62
C GLU A 51 -85.12 49.46 10.30
N VAL A 52 -84.16 50.01 9.55
CA VAL A 52 -84.21 51.38 9.01
C VAL A 52 -85.45 51.57 8.15
N SER A 53 -85.78 50.58 7.30
CA SER A 53 -87.01 50.61 6.51
C SER A 53 -88.25 50.71 7.40
N ARG A 54 -88.32 49.92 8.48
CA ARG A 54 -89.44 49.95 9.43
C ARG A 54 -89.55 51.27 10.16
N GLU A 55 -88.44 51.79 10.69
CA GLU A 55 -88.45 53.07 11.42
C GLU A 55 -88.75 54.24 10.49
N HIS A 56 -88.18 54.26 9.29
CA HIS A 56 -88.49 55.30 8.30
C HIS A 56 -89.97 55.26 7.89
N PHE A 57 -90.54 54.06 7.69
CA PHE A 57 -91.96 53.91 7.38
C PHE A 57 -92.84 54.37 8.54
N LYS A 58 -92.45 54.09 9.79
CA LYS A 58 -93.13 54.56 11.00
C LYS A 58 -93.08 56.08 11.13
N THR A 59 -91.93 56.72 10.88
CA THR A 59 -91.79 58.18 10.89
C THR A 59 -92.63 58.83 9.79
N LEU A 60 -92.60 58.30 8.57
CA LEU A 60 -93.41 58.78 7.45
C LEU A 60 -94.91 58.62 7.73
N TRP A 61 -95.31 57.52 8.35
CA TRP A 61 -96.69 57.25 8.77
C TRP A 61 -97.18 58.26 9.83
N LEU A 62 -96.34 58.56 10.82
CA LEU A 62 -96.65 59.52 11.89
C LEU A 62 -96.66 60.98 11.43
N ALA A 63 -95.93 61.33 10.36
CA ALA A 63 -95.87 62.70 9.83
C ALA A 63 -97.15 63.17 9.10
N GLY A 64 -98.14 62.28 8.90
CA GLY A 64 -99.52 62.64 8.57
C GLY A 64 -99.80 63.32 7.22
N ASN A 65 -98.79 63.58 6.38
CA ASN A 65 -98.94 64.44 5.19
C ASN A 65 -98.35 63.87 3.89
N PHE A 66 -98.02 62.57 3.85
CA PHE A 66 -97.55 61.93 2.62
C PHE A 66 -98.71 61.43 1.78
N THR A 67 -98.70 61.78 0.49
CA THR A 67 -99.61 61.14 -0.46
C THR A 67 -99.17 59.68 -0.65
N ASN A 68 -100.12 58.76 -0.76
CA ASN A 68 -99.84 57.32 -0.99
C ASN A 68 -98.89 57.10 -2.19
N ALA A 69 -98.89 58.02 -3.16
CA ALA A 69 -97.99 58.03 -4.30
C ALA A 69 -96.51 58.20 -3.93
N GLU A 70 -96.17 59.07 -2.97
CA GLU A 70 -94.79 59.33 -2.54
C GLU A 70 -94.22 58.15 -1.74
N LEU A 71 -95.02 57.58 -0.84
CA LEU A 71 -94.66 56.38 -0.09
C LEU A 71 -94.37 55.20 -1.02
N ARG A 72 -95.20 55.02 -2.06
CA ARG A 72 -94.95 54.02 -3.11
C ARG A 72 -93.63 54.26 -3.82
N ARG A 73 -93.29 55.51 -4.18
CA ARG A 73 -92.02 55.82 -4.85
C ARG A 73 -90.80 55.48 -3.99
N VAL A 74 -90.82 55.84 -2.70
CA VAL A 74 -89.73 55.52 -1.76
C VAL A 74 -89.60 54.00 -1.59
N TRP A 75 -90.72 53.30 -1.42
CA TRP A 75 -90.75 51.83 -1.32
C TRP A 75 -90.20 51.16 -2.59
N THR A 76 -90.61 51.62 -3.78
CA THR A 76 -90.09 51.10 -5.05
C THR A 76 -88.59 51.36 -5.18
N SER A 77 -88.12 52.57 -4.84
CA SER A 77 -86.69 52.90 -4.88
C SER A 77 -85.88 52.02 -3.92
N MET A 78 -86.37 51.80 -2.70
CA MET A 78 -85.70 50.98 -1.70
C MET A 78 -85.63 49.50 -2.13
N ASN A 79 -86.72 48.96 -2.68
CA ASN A 79 -86.74 47.61 -3.24
C ASN A 79 -85.77 47.47 -4.42
N LEU A 80 -85.70 48.47 -5.30
CA LEU A 80 -84.74 48.47 -6.41
C LEU A 80 -83.29 48.45 -5.91
N THR A 81 -82.97 49.27 -4.90
CA THR A 81 -81.64 49.27 -4.26
C THR A 81 -81.31 47.94 -3.59
N GLN A 82 -82.28 47.33 -2.89
CA GLN A 82 -82.10 46.02 -2.27
C GLN A 82 -81.82 44.93 -3.33
N ILE A 83 -82.56 44.95 -4.44
CA ILE A 83 -82.34 44.03 -5.57
C ILE A 83 -80.94 44.23 -6.16
N ASP A 84 -80.49 45.48 -6.33
CA ASP A 84 -79.16 45.75 -6.90
C ASP A 84 -78.03 45.30 -5.96
N LEU A 85 -78.15 45.55 -4.65
CA LEU A 85 -77.18 45.07 -3.66
C LEU A 85 -77.09 43.54 -3.65
N LEU A 86 -78.23 42.83 -3.67
CA LEU A 86 -78.25 41.37 -3.75
C LEU A 86 -77.61 40.86 -5.04
N ARG A 87 -77.78 41.58 -6.15
CA ARG A 87 -77.15 41.27 -7.43
C ARG A 87 -75.63 41.47 -7.37
N GLN A 88 -75.15 42.57 -6.80
CA GLN A 88 -73.72 42.83 -6.64
C GLN A 88 -73.06 41.79 -5.72
N LEU A 89 -73.70 41.45 -4.60
CA LEU A 89 -73.21 40.43 -3.68
C LEU A 89 -73.15 39.04 -4.33
N LYS A 90 -74.15 38.70 -5.15
CA LYS A 90 -74.11 37.46 -5.94
C LYS A 90 -72.92 37.44 -6.91
N LYS A 91 -72.66 38.55 -7.64
CA LYS A 91 -71.49 38.65 -8.53
C LYS A 91 -70.16 38.46 -7.78
N VAL A 92 -70.02 39.06 -6.60
CA VAL A 92 -68.81 38.90 -5.78
C VAL A 92 -68.65 37.45 -5.32
N LYS A 93 -69.73 36.80 -4.88
CA LYS A 93 -69.72 35.38 -4.50
C LYS A 93 -69.34 34.47 -5.67
N ASP A 94 -69.94 34.69 -6.84
CA ASP A 94 -69.67 33.89 -8.04
C ASP A 94 -68.20 34.04 -8.47
N ASN A 95 -67.68 35.28 -8.49
CA ASN A 95 -66.27 35.56 -8.83
C ASN A 95 -65.28 34.92 -7.82
N LEU A 96 -65.57 35.00 -6.51
CA LEU A 96 -64.74 34.34 -5.50
C LEU A 96 -64.76 32.81 -5.64
N THR A 97 -65.92 32.24 -5.99
CA THR A 97 -66.06 30.80 -6.22
C THR A 97 -65.27 30.35 -7.45
N GLU A 98 -65.31 31.14 -8.52
CA GLU A 98 -64.52 30.89 -9.73
C GLU A 98 -63.01 30.96 -9.46
N GLN A 99 -62.54 31.99 -8.75
CA GLN A 99 -61.13 32.12 -8.36
C GLN A 99 -60.66 30.96 -7.47
N LEU A 100 -61.52 30.49 -6.55
CA LEU A 100 -61.21 29.33 -5.72
C LEU A 100 -61.06 28.06 -6.56
N ASN A 101 -61.97 27.85 -7.52
CA ASN A 101 -61.92 26.69 -8.42
C ASN A 101 -60.67 26.73 -9.32
N LEU A 102 -60.33 27.90 -9.88
CA LEU A 102 -59.11 28.07 -10.68
C LEU A 102 -57.84 27.78 -9.86
N THR A 103 -57.78 28.28 -8.63
CA THR A 103 -56.65 28.03 -7.71
C THR A 103 -56.54 26.53 -7.41
N LYS A 104 -57.66 25.85 -7.16
CA LYS A 104 -57.70 24.42 -6.91
C LYS A 104 -57.19 23.60 -8.09
N VAL A 105 -57.62 23.94 -9.31
CA VAL A 105 -57.14 23.27 -10.54
C VAL A 105 -55.64 23.50 -10.74
N HIS A 106 -55.16 24.72 -10.49
CA HIS A 106 -53.73 25.03 -10.61
C HIS A 106 -52.90 24.23 -9.59
N LEU A 107 -53.35 24.13 -8.34
CA LEU A 107 -52.67 23.32 -7.32
C LEU A 107 -52.63 21.84 -7.72
N GLN A 108 -53.76 21.27 -8.14
CA GLN A 108 -53.82 19.87 -8.60
C GLN A 108 -52.89 19.60 -9.80
N THR A 109 -52.82 20.53 -10.74
CA THR A 109 -51.94 20.42 -11.92
C THR A 109 -50.46 20.52 -11.52
N SER A 110 -50.14 21.42 -10.58
CA SER A 110 -48.80 21.56 -10.02
C SER A 110 -48.36 20.29 -9.30
N ASP A 111 -49.23 19.72 -8.46
CA ASP A 111 -48.96 18.49 -7.71
C ASP A 111 -48.72 17.30 -8.64
N ALA A 112 -49.55 17.15 -9.68
CA ALA A 112 -49.36 16.10 -10.68
C ALA A 112 -48.02 16.24 -11.43
N SER A 113 -47.62 17.46 -11.77
CA SER A 113 -46.34 17.74 -12.42
C SER A 113 -45.13 17.46 -11.51
N LEU A 114 -45.22 17.83 -10.23
CA LEU A 114 -44.20 17.53 -9.23
C LEU A 114 -44.06 16.02 -9.01
N PHE A 115 -45.19 15.30 -8.91
CA PHE A 115 -45.19 13.85 -8.76
C PHE A 115 -44.59 13.14 -9.97
N ALA A 116 -44.93 13.55 -11.19
CA ALA A 116 -44.34 13.02 -12.41
C ALA A 116 -42.81 13.26 -12.47
N SER A 117 -42.37 14.47 -12.08
CA SER A 117 -40.95 14.81 -12.01
C SER A 117 -40.20 13.97 -10.97
N LEU A 118 -40.84 13.69 -9.83
CA LEU A 118 -40.28 12.85 -8.77
C LEU A 118 -40.13 11.39 -9.23
N ILE A 119 -41.14 10.83 -9.91
CA ILE A 119 -41.08 9.49 -10.50
C ILE A 119 -39.94 9.39 -11.50
N ALA A 120 -39.81 10.36 -12.41
CA ALA A 120 -38.74 10.38 -13.41
C ALA A 120 -37.35 10.47 -12.77
N ALA A 121 -37.19 11.32 -11.75
CA ALA A 121 -35.94 11.43 -11.00
C ALA A 121 -35.59 10.12 -10.28
N ASN A 122 -36.58 9.48 -9.64
CA ASN A 122 -36.39 8.20 -8.96
C ASN A 122 -35.96 7.10 -9.94
N ALA A 123 -36.64 6.97 -11.08
CA ALA A 123 -36.29 6.01 -12.13
C ALA A 123 -34.85 6.22 -12.65
N SER A 124 -34.43 7.48 -12.82
CA SER A 124 -33.06 7.83 -13.23
C SER A 124 -32.02 7.43 -12.17
N ILE A 125 -32.30 7.69 -10.89
CA ILE A 125 -31.43 7.29 -9.78
C ILE A 125 -31.33 5.76 -9.70
N THR A 126 -32.45 5.04 -9.76
CA THR A 126 -32.47 3.56 -9.77
C THR A 126 -31.62 2.99 -10.90
N LYS A 127 -31.78 3.52 -12.12
CA LYS A 127 -30.98 3.11 -13.28
C LYS A 127 -29.49 3.34 -13.05
N LYS A 128 -29.11 4.50 -12.51
CA LYS A 128 -27.70 4.82 -12.23
C LYS A 128 -27.10 3.90 -11.16
N VAL A 129 -27.83 3.64 -10.08
CA VAL A 129 -27.41 2.73 -9.01
C VAL A 129 -27.21 1.32 -9.55
N ASN A 130 -28.12 0.81 -10.38
CA ASN A 130 -27.99 -0.52 -10.99
C ASN A 130 -26.74 -0.62 -11.88
N ASN A 131 -26.49 0.39 -12.73
CA ASN A 131 -25.30 0.41 -13.60
C ASN A 131 -23.99 0.44 -12.79
N GLU A 132 -23.93 1.23 -11.71
CA GLU A 132 -22.76 1.26 -10.82
C GLU A 132 -22.57 -0.07 -10.08
N MET A 133 -23.67 -0.71 -9.64
CA MET A 133 -23.65 -2.01 -8.99
C MET A 133 -23.15 -3.12 -9.92
N GLU A 134 -23.60 -3.17 -11.17
CA GLU A 134 -23.10 -4.10 -12.19
C GLU A 134 -21.59 -3.91 -12.44
N THR A 135 -21.13 -2.66 -12.48
CA THR A 135 -19.71 -2.34 -12.65
C THR A 135 -18.88 -2.83 -11.46
N VAL A 136 -19.34 -2.60 -10.23
CA VAL A 136 -18.68 -3.12 -9.01
C VAL A 136 -18.65 -4.64 -9.00
N TRP A 137 -19.76 -5.29 -9.35
CA TRP A 137 -19.84 -6.75 -9.45
C TRP A 137 -18.83 -7.32 -10.46
N PHE A 138 -18.73 -6.71 -11.64
CA PHE A 138 -17.75 -7.09 -12.66
C PHE A 138 -16.30 -7.01 -12.14
N HIS A 139 -15.95 -5.93 -11.44
CA HIS A 139 -14.62 -5.77 -10.87
C HIS A 139 -14.32 -6.77 -9.75
N LEU A 140 -15.29 -7.06 -8.88
CA LEU A 140 -15.15 -8.08 -7.83
C LEU A 140 -14.92 -9.47 -8.44
N ASN A 141 -15.63 -9.81 -9.50
CA ASN A 141 -15.46 -11.10 -10.17
C ASN A 141 -14.07 -11.21 -10.85
N LYS A 142 -13.60 -10.12 -11.46
CA LYS A 142 -12.24 -10.03 -12.01
C LYS A 142 -11.17 -10.19 -10.92
N SER A 143 -11.36 -9.53 -9.76
CA SER A 143 -10.46 -9.66 -8.61
C SER A 143 -10.44 -11.10 -8.08
N LYS A 144 -11.60 -11.75 -7.96
CA LYS A 144 -11.71 -13.15 -7.56
C LYS A 144 -10.92 -14.08 -8.48
N LYS A 145 -11.02 -13.88 -9.80
CA LYS A 145 -10.22 -14.63 -10.79
C LYS A 145 -8.71 -14.41 -10.60
N CYS A 146 -8.29 -13.18 -10.32
CA CYS A 146 -6.88 -12.87 -10.04
C CYS A 146 -6.38 -13.55 -8.76
N CYS A 147 -7.17 -13.57 -7.69
CA CYS A 147 -6.84 -14.26 -6.45
C CYS A 147 -6.67 -15.77 -6.70
N ASN A 148 -7.59 -16.39 -7.44
CA ASN A 148 -7.47 -17.81 -7.78
C ASN A 148 -6.18 -18.13 -8.55
N ASN A 149 -5.83 -17.30 -9.54
CA ASN A 149 -4.58 -17.45 -10.28
C ASN A 149 -3.35 -17.32 -9.36
N LEU A 150 -3.35 -16.34 -8.45
CA LEU A 150 -2.27 -16.14 -7.49
C LEU A 150 -2.14 -17.35 -6.54
N THR A 151 -3.26 -17.89 -6.07
CA THR A 151 -3.27 -19.11 -5.24
C THR A 151 -2.64 -20.28 -5.99
N THR A 152 -3.00 -20.51 -7.26
CA THR A 152 -2.39 -21.56 -8.08
C THR A 152 -0.89 -21.35 -8.29
N SER A 153 -0.45 -20.11 -8.55
CA SER A 153 0.98 -19.79 -8.68
C SER A 153 1.75 -20.02 -7.39
N LEU A 154 1.19 -19.64 -6.23
CA LEU A 154 1.81 -19.89 -4.93
C LEU A 154 1.89 -21.38 -4.60
N GLN A 155 0.87 -22.16 -4.94
CA GLN A 155 0.90 -23.62 -4.80
C GLN A 155 1.99 -24.25 -5.66
N SER A 156 2.13 -23.83 -6.93
CA SER A 156 3.20 -24.30 -7.82
C SER A 156 4.59 -23.93 -7.28
N PHE A 157 4.75 -22.71 -6.76
CA PHE A 157 6.00 -22.26 -6.14
C PHE A 157 6.35 -23.12 -4.91
N MET A 158 5.39 -23.36 -4.01
CA MET A 158 5.57 -24.24 -2.84
C MET A 158 6.03 -25.64 -3.25
N ILE A 159 5.39 -26.26 -4.25
CA ILE A 159 5.80 -27.57 -4.76
C ILE A 159 7.25 -27.55 -5.27
N SER A 160 7.63 -26.49 -6.00
CA SER A 160 9.00 -26.34 -6.52
C SER A 160 10.04 -26.18 -5.41
N VAL A 161 9.72 -25.39 -4.37
CA VAL A 161 10.60 -25.19 -3.20
C VAL A 161 10.76 -26.49 -2.43
N THR A 162 9.67 -27.21 -2.16
CA THR A 162 9.70 -28.51 -1.46
C THR A 162 10.56 -29.53 -2.21
N TYR A 163 10.41 -29.63 -3.54
CA TYR A 163 11.22 -30.51 -4.37
C TYR A 163 12.72 -30.15 -4.32
N ARG A 164 13.06 -28.85 -4.39
CA ARG A 164 14.45 -28.39 -4.31
C ARG A 164 15.05 -28.62 -2.91
N SER A 165 14.28 -28.39 -1.85
CA SER A 165 14.72 -28.65 -0.46
C SER A 165 15.09 -30.12 -0.29
N LYS A 166 14.20 -31.02 -0.69
CA LYS A 166 14.44 -32.46 -0.62
C LYS A 166 15.68 -32.88 -1.40
N ARG A 167 15.88 -32.36 -2.62
CA ARG A 167 17.08 -32.63 -3.42
C ARG A 167 18.37 -32.15 -2.73
N ILE A 168 18.31 -31.05 -1.98
CA ILE A 168 19.46 -30.55 -1.21
C ILE A 168 19.73 -31.45 0.00
N GLU A 169 18.69 -31.84 0.74
CA GLU A 169 18.78 -32.80 1.85
C GLU A 169 19.41 -34.12 1.39
N ASP A 170 18.92 -34.70 0.28
CA ASP A 170 19.48 -35.93 -0.30
C ASP A 170 20.97 -35.76 -0.67
N ARG A 171 21.38 -34.59 -1.18
CA ARG A 171 22.80 -34.30 -1.49
C ARG A 171 23.65 -34.16 -0.24
N ILE A 172 23.13 -33.53 0.81
CA ILE A 172 23.82 -33.40 2.10
C ILE A 172 24.05 -34.79 2.69
N GLU A 173 23.04 -35.66 2.68
CA GLU A 173 23.17 -37.03 3.18
C GLU A 173 24.22 -37.83 2.40
N ILE A 174 24.22 -37.72 1.06
CA ILE A 174 25.25 -38.36 0.21
C ILE A 174 26.65 -37.85 0.54
N GLU A 175 26.83 -36.54 0.69
CA GLU A 175 28.14 -35.96 1.03
C GLU A 175 28.57 -36.30 2.46
N GLU A 176 27.64 -36.39 3.42
CA GLU A 176 27.92 -36.83 4.78
C GLU A 176 28.36 -38.30 4.82
N GLN A 177 27.71 -39.17 4.04
CA GLN A 177 28.15 -40.56 3.85
C GLN A 177 29.54 -40.66 3.21
N LYS A 178 29.84 -39.83 2.21
CA LYS A 178 31.19 -39.76 1.61
C LYS A 178 32.23 -39.27 2.62
N SER A 179 31.91 -38.26 3.42
CA SER A 179 32.79 -37.74 4.47
C SER A 179 33.11 -38.81 5.51
N ASN A 180 32.10 -39.56 5.98
CA ASN A 180 32.30 -40.67 6.92
C ASN A 180 33.16 -41.80 6.34
N ASN A 181 33.06 -42.07 5.04
CA ASN A 181 33.97 -42.99 4.36
C ASN A 181 35.40 -42.44 4.26
N THR A 182 35.56 -41.12 4.16
CA THR A 182 36.88 -40.48 4.08
C THR A 182 37.61 -40.55 5.41
N SER A 183 36.91 -40.33 6.54
CA SER A 183 37.52 -40.48 7.88
C SER A 183 37.91 -41.93 8.17
N ALA A 184 37.11 -42.91 7.72
CA ALA A 184 37.43 -44.33 7.85
C ALA A 184 38.68 -44.72 7.02
N VAL A 185 38.84 -44.15 5.83
CA VAL A 185 40.03 -44.34 4.99
C VAL A 185 41.27 -43.66 5.60
N GLU A 186 41.13 -42.45 6.15
CA GLU A 186 42.22 -41.77 6.87
C GLU A 186 42.68 -42.58 8.08
N GLU A 187 41.75 -43.11 8.89
CA GLU A 187 42.09 -43.97 10.03
C GLU A 187 42.76 -45.27 9.59
N GLN A 188 42.29 -45.90 8.52
CA GLN A 188 42.90 -47.12 7.98
C GLN A 188 44.32 -46.87 7.45
N HIS A 189 44.54 -45.76 6.74
CA HIS A 189 45.87 -45.37 6.25
C HIS A 189 46.81 -45.01 7.39
N SER A 190 46.33 -44.30 8.41
CA SER A 190 47.11 -43.99 9.61
C SER A 190 47.56 -45.27 10.33
N LYS A 191 46.66 -46.25 10.51
CA LYS A 191 47.02 -47.58 11.08
C LYS A 191 48.03 -48.34 10.23
N LYS A 192 47.93 -48.29 8.89
CA LYS A 192 48.90 -48.94 8.00
C LYS A 192 50.28 -48.27 8.08
N ILE A 193 50.34 -46.95 8.10
CA ILE A 193 51.59 -46.19 8.26
C ILE A 193 52.25 -46.55 9.59
N GLN A 194 51.49 -46.54 10.68
CA GLN A 194 52.02 -46.90 12.00
C GLN A 194 52.53 -48.34 12.07
N ARG A 195 51.85 -49.30 11.43
CA ARG A 195 52.35 -50.68 11.30
C ARG A 195 53.65 -50.75 10.50
N LEU A 196 53.75 -50.01 9.40
CA LEU A 196 54.95 -49.96 8.57
C LEU A 196 56.13 -49.32 9.33
N GLU A 197 55.90 -48.28 10.11
CA GLU A 197 56.92 -47.66 10.96
C GLU A 197 57.44 -48.62 12.02
N ASN A 198 56.53 -49.35 12.69
CA ASN A 198 56.91 -50.38 13.66
C ASN A 198 57.74 -51.49 13.01
N LEU A 199 57.29 -52.04 11.87
CA LEU A 199 58.01 -53.07 11.13
C LEU A 199 59.40 -52.60 10.69
N LEU A 200 59.53 -51.35 10.26
CA LEU A 200 60.79 -50.76 9.84
C LEU A 200 61.75 -50.55 11.03
N ASN A 201 61.22 -50.20 12.20
CA ASN A 201 61.99 -50.09 13.44
C ASN A 201 62.48 -51.47 13.92
N ASP A 202 61.64 -52.49 13.86
CA ASP A 202 62.00 -53.87 14.21
C ASP A 202 63.07 -54.40 13.26
N THR A 203 62.88 -54.22 11.94
CA THR A 203 63.87 -54.62 10.93
C THR A 203 65.21 -53.91 11.16
N ARG A 204 65.20 -52.61 11.50
CA ARG A 204 66.42 -51.87 11.83
C ARG A 204 67.10 -52.40 13.09
N LYS A 205 66.33 -52.87 14.08
CA LYS A 205 66.86 -53.49 15.30
C LYS A 205 67.48 -54.85 14.99
N ASP A 206 66.80 -55.69 14.21
CA ASP A 206 67.28 -57.02 13.80
C ASP A 206 68.57 -56.91 12.97
N ILE A 207 68.64 -55.94 12.04
CA ILE A 207 69.87 -55.69 11.26
C ILE A 207 71.04 -55.31 12.18
N LYS A 208 70.80 -54.48 13.20
CA LYS A 208 71.83 -54.11 14.18
C LYS A 208 72.29 -55.34 14.98
N GLU A 209 71.35 -56.18 15.39
CA GLU A 209 71.66 -57.38 16.19
C GLU A 209 72.40 -58.42 15.37
N VAL A 210 71.93 -58.73 14.15
CA VAL A 210 72.61 -59.62 13.21
C VAL A 210 74.01 -59.10 12.89
N SER A 211 74.16 -57.79 12.64
CA SER A 211 75.47 -57.19 12.39
C SER A 211 76.39 -57.36 13.60
N ARG A 212 75.88 -57.18 14.82
CA ARG A 212 76.64 -57.34 16.07
C ARG A 212 77.07 -58.79 16.28
N GLU A 213 76.19 -59.76 16.09
CA GLU A 213 76.49 -61.19 16.22
C GLU A 213 77.44 -61.67 15.11
N HIS A 214 77.28 -61.21 13.87
CA HIS A 214 78.26 -61.46 12.81
C HIS A 214 79.63 -60.91 13.19
N PHE A 215 79.71 -59.65 13.62
CA PHE A 215 80.98 -59.04 14.06
C PHE A 215 81.61 -59.80 15.21
N LYS A 216 80.84 -60.23 16.20
CA LYS A 216 81.31 -61.03 17.34
C LYS A 216 81.84 -62.39 16.90
N THR A 217 81.13 -63.08 16.01
CA THR A 217 81.53 -64.39 15.47
C THR A 217 82.80 -64.27 14.61
N LEU A 218 82.86 -63.24 13.75
CA LEU A 218 84.05 -62.89 12.96
C LEU A 218 85.26 -62.58 13.85
N TRP A 219 85.05 -61.79 14.90
CA TRP A 219 86.10 -61.40 15.84
C TRP A 219 86.66 -62.59 16.61
N LEU A 220 85.79 -63.51 17.04
CA LEU A 220 86.19 -64.74 17.74
C LEU A 220 86.92 -65.76 16.85
N ALA A 221 86.68 -65.75 15.53
CA ALA A 221 87.30 -66.68 14.60
C ALA A 221 88.80 -66.39 14.31
N GLY A 222 89.33 -65.25 14.76
CA GLY A 222 90.77 -64.98 14.91
C GLY A 222 91.64 -64.97 13.63
N ASN A 223 91.07 -65.22 12.44
CA ASN A 223 91.87 -65.42 11.22
C ASN A 223 91.23 -64.77 9.97
N PHE A 224 90.76 -63.52 10.10
CA PHE A 224 90.24 -62.77 8.96
C PHE A 224 91.35 -62.00 8.25
N THR A 225 91.51 -62.23 6.95
CA THR A 225 92.31 -61.35 6.10
C THR A 225 91.49 -60.08 5.81
N ASN A 226 92.14 -58.92 5.77
CA ASN A 226 91.50 -57.63 5.44
C ASN A 226 90.65 -57.68 4.15
N ALA A 227 90.97 -58.59 3.23
CA ALA A 227 90.23 -58.79 1.99
C ALA A 227 88.79 -59.28 2.22
N GLU A 228 88.57 -60.20 3.16
CA GLU A 228 87.21 -60.70 3.44
C GLU A 228 86.35 -59.67 4.18
N LEU A 229 86.94 -58.92 5.12
CA LEU A 229 86.24 -57.81 5.79
C LEU A 229 85.81 -56.75 4.77
N HIS A 230 86.69 -56.41 3.84
CA HIS A 230 86.37 -55.46 2.77
C HIS A 230 85.26 -55.99 1.87
N ARG A 231 85.26 -57.28 1.52
CA ARG A 231 84.21 -57.90 0.68
C ARG A 231 82.84 -57.85 1.38
N VAL A 232 82.78 -58.20 2.67
CA VAL A 232 81.54 -58.13 3.46
C VAL A 232 81.07 -56.68 3.59
N TRP A 233 81.97 -55.74 3.88
CA TRP A 233 81.64 -54.32 3.95
C TRP A 233 81.07 -53.79 2.63
N THR A 234 81.68 -54.14 1.48
CA THR A 234 81.18 -53.75 0.17
C THR A 234 79.79 -54.33 -0.11
N ALA A 235 79.54 -55.59 0.26
CA ALA A 235 78.23 -56.22 0.10
C ALA A 235 77.15 -55.54 0.97
N VAL A 236 77.48 -55.22 2.23
CA VAL A 236 76.59 -54.47 3.14
C VAL A 236 76.31 -53.06 2.60
N ASN A 237 77.33 -52.38 2.09
CA ASN A 237 77.15 -51.04 1.53
C ASN A 237 76.29 -51.06 0.26
N LEU A 238 76.47 -52.06 -0.62
CA LEU A 238 75.65 -52.24 -1.82
C LEU A 238 74.18 -52.52 -1.47
N THR A 239 73.93 -53.39 -0.50
CA THR A 239 72.57 -53.70 -0.02
C THR A 239 71.92 -52.49 0.65
N GLN A 240 72.68 -51.68 1.40
CA GLN A 240 72.18 -50.44 1.98
C GLN A 240 71.79 -49.41 0.90
N ILE A 241 72.58 -49.28 -0.17
CA ILE A 241 72.28 -48.41 -1.30
C ILE A 241 71.01 -48.87 -2.03
N ASP A 242 70.85 -50.18 -2.26
CA ASP A 242 69.65 -50.69 -2.94
C ASP A 242 68.37 -50.50 -2.10
N LEU A 243 68.45 -50.72 -0.78
CA LEU A 243 67.33 -50.51 0.13
C LEU A 243 66.92 -49.02 0.19
N LEU A 244 67.89 -48.10 0.21
CA LEU A 244 67.62 -46.66 0.10
C LEU A 244 66.96 -46.29 -1.22
N ARG A 245 67.35 -46.93 -2.33
CA ARG A 245 66.74 -46.73 -3.65
C ARG A 245 65.28 -47.19 -3.66
N GLN A 246 65.00 -48.38 -3.11
CA GLN A 246 63.65 -48.94 -2.97
C GLN A 246 62.76 -48.00 -2.13
N LEU A 247 63.24 -47.54 -0.97
CA LEU A 247 62.51 -46.60 -0.11
C LEU A 247 62.21 -45.27 -0.79
N LYS A 248 63.17 -44.72 -1.55
CA LYS A 248 62.92 -43.51 -2.36
C LYS A 248 61.83 -43.73 -3.40
N LYS A 249 61.81 -44.88 -4.09
CA LYS A 249 60.79 -45.21 -5.08
C LYS A 249 59.40 -45.28 -4.45
N VAL A 250 59.26 -45.92 -3.28
CA VAL A 250 57.99 -45.96 -2.53
C VAL A 250 57.55 -44.55 -2.13
N LYS A 251 58.47 -43.73 -1.60
CA LYS A 251 58.18 -42.34 -1.22
C LYS A 251 57.68 -41.51 -2.41
N TYR A 252 58.34 -41.59 -3.56
CA TYR A 252 57.91 -40.85 -4.76
C TYR A 252 56.52 -41.28 -5.22
N ASN A 253 56.25 -42.59 -5.26
CA ASN A 253 54.96 -43.12 -5.69
C ASN A 253 53.81 -42.68 -4.76
N LEU A 254 54.04 -42.69 -3.44
CA LEU A 254 53.07 -42.19 -2.46
C LEU A 254 52.84 -40.68 -2.59
N THR A 255 53.90 -39.91 -2.83
CA THR A 255 53.80 -38.45 -3.01
C THR A 255 53.03 -38.09 -4.27
N GLU A 256 53.26 -38.84 -5.36
CA GLU A 256 52.53 -38.69 -6.62
C GLU A 256 51.04 -39.00 -6.46
N GLN A 257 50.70 -40.12 -5.79
CA GLN A 257 49.30 -40.44 -5.51
C GLN A 257 48.62 -39.40 -4.63
N LEU A 258 49.32 -38.89 -3.60
CA LEU A 258 48.78 -37.84 -2.74
C LEU A 258 48.48 -36.56 -3.55
N ASN A 259 49.39 -36.14 -4.41
CA ASN A 259 49.20 -34.97 -5.27
C ASN A 259 48.02 -35.16 -6.24
N LEU A 260 47.86 -36.35 -6.83
CA LEU A 260 46.71 -36.67 -7.69
C LEU A 260 45.38 -36.57 -6.93
N THR A 261 45.33 -37.08 -5.69
CA THR A 261 44.13 -36.97 -4.84
C THR A 261 43.83 -35.51 -4.48
N THR A 262 44.85 -34.72 -4.13
CA THR A 262 44.69 -33.29 -3.85
C THR A 262 44.11 -32.51 -5.03
N VAL A 263 44.62 -32.75 -6.25
CA VAL A 263 44.10 -32.11 -7.47
C VAL A 263 42.65 -32.52 -7.73
N HIS A 264 42.30 -33.80 -7.51
CA HIS A 264 40.93 -34.27 -7.70
C HIS A 264 39.95 -33.60 -6.72
N LEU A 265 40.33 -33.46 -5.44
CA LEU A 265 39.52 -32.77 -4.43
C LEU A 265 39.32 -31.29 -4.77
N GLN A 266 40.38 -30.58 -5.15
CA GLN A 266 40.29 -29.17 -5.56
C GLN A 266 39.38 -28.96 -6.78
N THR A 267 39.41 -29.90 -7.73
CA THR A 267 38.55 -29.85 -8.93
C THR A 267 37.09 -30.08 -8.56
N SER A 268 36.81 -31.00 -7.64
CA SER A 268 35.47 -31.26 -7.12
C SER A 268 34.90 -30.06 -6.35
N ASP A 269 35.72 -29.42 -5.50
CA ASP A 269 35.33 -28.20 -4.76
C ASP A 269 34.99 -27.04 -5.71
N ALA A 270 35.80 -26.83 -6.75
CA ALA A 270 35.53 -25.80 -7.75
C ALA A 270 34.19 -26.06 -8.50
N SER A 271 33.90 -27.32 -8.81
CA SER A 271 32.63 -27.74 -9.44
C SER A 271 31.42 -27.50 -8.53
N LEU A 272 31.56 -27.82 -7.23
CA LEU A 272 30.53 -27.56 -6.22
C LEU A 272 30.25 -26.05 -6.10
N PHE A 273 31.30 -25.23 -6.04
CA PHE A 273 31.19 -23.78 -5.94
C PHE A 273 30.51 -23.18 -7.17
N ALA A 274 30.87 -23.64 -8.38
CA ALA A 274 30.21 -23.24 -9.62
C ALA A 274 28.71 -23.56 -9.60
N SER A 275 28.35 -24.77 -9.17
CA SER A 275 26.95 -25.20 -9.04
C SER A 275 26.16 -24.34 -8.04
N LEU A 276 26.77 -23.98 -6.91
CA LEU A 276 26.14 -23.11 -5.90
C LEU A 276 25.96 -21.68 -6.43
N SER A 277 26.94 -21.15 -7.17
CA SER A 277 26.83 -19.83 -7.81
C SER A 277 25.69 -19.78 -8.83
N GLU A 278 25.51 -20.84 -9.62
CA GLU A 278 24.42 -20.94 -10.60
C GLU A 278 23.04 -20.98 -9.91
N VAL A 279 22.91 -21.75 -8.82
CA VAL A 279 21.68 -21.77 -8.01
C VAL A 279 21.40 -20.39 -7.42
N ASN A 280 22.41 -19.69 -6.90
CA ASN A 280 22.25 -18.36 -6.34
C ASN A 280 21.83 -17.33 -7.40
N ALA A 281 22.41 -17.39 -8.60
CA ALA A 281 22.01 -16.57 -9.74
C ALA A 281 20.55 -16.82 -10.13
N SER A 282 20.13 -18.09 -10.22
CA SER A 282 18.74 -18.47 -10.54
C SER A 282 17.73 -18.00 -9.49
N ILE A 283 18.10 -18.06 -8.20
CA ILE A 283 17.24 -17.55 -7.12
C ILE A 283 17.12 -16.02 -7.23
N THR A 284 18.23 -15.33 -7.43
CA THR A 284 18.27 -13.86 -7.56
C THR A 284 17.41 -13.39 -8.75
N GLU A 285 17.50 -14.06 -9.88
CA GLU A 285 16.69 -13.79 -11.07
C GLU A 285 15.19 -13.96 -10.76
N LYS A 286 14.78 -15.07 -10.15
CA LYS A 286 13.38 -15.31 -9.78
C LYS A 286 12.84 -14.32 -8.75
N VAL A 287 13.65 -13.93 -7.77
CA VAL A 287 13.27 -12.89 -6.78
C VAL A 287 13.06 -11.55 -7.49
N ASN A 288 13.94 -11.19 -8.42
CA ASN A 288 13.79 -9.98 -9.22
C ASN A 288 12.53 -10.02 -10.08
N ASP A 289 12.20 -11.15 -10.70
CA ASP A 289 10.98 -11.29 -11.50
C ASP A 289 9.71 -11.16 -10.65
N VAL A 290 9.68 -11.75 -9.45
CA VAL A 290 8.59 -11.56 -8.50
C VAL A 290 8.47 -10.08 -8.07
N SER A 291 9.59 -9.40 -7.83
CA SER A 291 9.57 -7.98 -7.48
C SER A 291 9.03 -7.09 -8.61
N LYS A 292 9.31 -7.45 -9.88
CA LYS A 292 8.78 -6.74 -11.06
C LYS A 292 7.30 -7.03 -11.30
N MET A 293 6.81 -8.21 -10.95
CA MET A 293 5.38 -8.53 -10.97
C MET A 293 4.55 -7.72 -9.97
N ALA A 294 5.18 -7.12 -8.95
CA ALA A 294 4.55 -6.15 -8.06
C ALA A 294 4.43 -4.74 -8.68
N GLY A 295 4.77 -4.57 -9.97
CA GLY A 295 4.70 -3.32 -10.70
C GLY A 295 3.28 -2.76 -10.85
N ALA A 296 3.11 -1.52 -10.41
CA ALA A 296 2.06 -0.57 -10.77
C ALA A 296 0.60 -1.02 -10.55
N HIS A 297 0.29 -1.60 -9.40
CA HIS A 297 -1.07 -1.42 -8.91
C HIS A 297 -1.21 0.05 -8.50
N ARG A 298 -1.85 0.86 -9.36
CA ARG A 298 -2.37 2.18 -9.02
C ARG A 298 -3.21 2.02 -7.77
N THR A 299 -2.59 2.21 -6.61
CA THR A 299 -3.28 2.35 -5.34
C THR A 299 -4.13 3.59 -5.49
N SER A 300 -5.40 3.39 -5.80
CA SER A 300 -6.43 4.39 -5.52
C SER A 300 -6.23 4.74 -4.05
N ARG A 301 -5.84 5.99 -3.82
CA ARG A 301 -5.41 6.53 -2.53
C ARG A 301 -6.56 6.37 -1.52
N ILE A 302 -6.62 5.23 -0.84
CA ILE A 302 -7.44 5.02 0.34
C ILE A 302 -6.67 5.70 1.48
N GLN A 303 -7.01 6.95 1.76
CA GLN A 303 -6.62 7.62 2.99
C GLN A 303 -7.27 6.88 4.16
N TRP A 304 -6.51 6.02 4.84
CA TRP A 304 -6.83 5.60 6.19
C TRP A 304 -6.62 6.81 7.10
N LYS A 305 -7.71 7.52 7.42
CA LYS A 305 -7.72 8.43 8.57
C LYS A 305 -7.76 7.56 9.82
N SER A 306 -6.61 7.41 10.47
CA SER A 306 -6.57 7.02 11.89
C SER A 306 -7.28 8.09 12.72
N ARG A 307 -8.30 7.64 13.44
CA ARG A 307 -9.01 8.28 14.56
C ARG A 307 -9.37 7.11 15.47
N ASP A 308 -9.16 7.10 16.79
CA ASP A 308 -8.94 8.16 17.77
C ASP A 308 -8.16 7.59 18.97
N LEU A 309 -7.32 8.42 19.61
CA LEU A 309 -6.93 8.25 21.00
C LEU A 309 -6.75 9.65 21.63
N LEU A 310 -7.80 10.04 22.37
CA LEU A 310 -7.92 10.97 23.52
C LEU A 310 -7.11 12.29 23.59
N VAL A 311 -7.88 13.38 23.57
CA VAL A 311 -7.94 14.50 24.56
C VAL A 311 -6.69 15.39 24.80
N LEU A 312 -6.77 16.66 24.37
CA LEU A 312 -6.69 17.86 25.24
C LEU A 312 -6.97 19.16 24.47
N ARG A 313 -7.62 20.11 25.15
CA ARG A 313 -7.97 21.48 24.71
C ARG A 313 -6.71 22.31 24.39
N ASP A 314 -6.78 23.20 23.41
CA ASP A 314 -7.01 24.66 23.56
C ASP A 314 -6.43 25.47 22.37
N GLN A 315 -7.01 26.65 22.18
CA GLN A 315 -6.57 27.82 21.40
C GLN A 315 -6.84 27.94 19.89
N SER A 316 -7.51 29.05 19.62
CA SER A 316 -7.92 29.68 18.38
C SER A 316 -6.77 30.08 17.46
N VAL A 317 -6.79 29.62 16.21
CA VAL A 317 -6.00 30.17 15.10
C VAL A 317 -6.89 30.25 13.84
N PRO A 318 -6.79 31.32 13.01
CA PRO A 318 -7.67 31.51 11.85
C PRO A 318 -7.41 30.48 10.75
N ARG A 319 -8.50 29.99 10.13
CA ARG A 319 -8.47 29.06 8.98
C ARG A 319 -7.97 29.76 7.73
N VAL A 320 -6.87 29.25 7.17
CA VAL A 320 -6.46 29.49 5.77
C VAL A 320 -7.11 28.42 4.87
N PRO A 321 -7.54 28.74 3.64
CA PRO A 321 -8.15 27.79 2.72
C PRO A 321 -7.16 26.69 2.31
N ARG A 322 -7.58 25.42 2.40
CA ARG A 322 -6.84 24.29 1.85
C ARG A 322 -7.12 24.19 0.35
N GLU A 323 -6.26 24.81 -0.45
CA GLU A 323 -6.07 24.39 -1.84
C GLU A 323 -5.01 23.29 -1.92
N LEU A 324 -5.27 22.35 -2.81
CA LEU A 324 -4.60 21.07 -2.93
C LEU A 324 -3.32 21.26 -3.76
N VAL A 325 -2.15 21.36 -3.12
CA VAL A 325 -0.85 21.35 -3.81
C VAL A 325 -0.59 19.91 -4.32
N THR A 326 -0.65 19.72 -5.64
CA THR A 326 -0.70 18.40 -6.30
C THR A 326 0.57 18.00 -7.04
N SER A 327 1.74 18.61 -6.79
CA SER A 327 2.98 18.12 -7.40
C SER A 327 4.16 18.12 -6.43
N VAL A 328 4.64 16.92 -6.10
CA VAL A 328 5.94 16.70 -5.47
C VAL A 328 6.84 16.19 -6.58
N HIS A 329 7.91 16.94 -6.88
CA HIS A 329 8.90 16.55 -7.88
C HIS A 329 10.07 15.85 -7.20
N VAL A 330 10.51 14.72 -7.76
CA VAL A 330 11.68 13.97 -7.29
C VAL A 330 12.87 14.40 -8.14
N ASN A 331 13.89 14.98 -7.49
CA ASN A 331 15.12 15.38 -8.17
C ASN A 331 16.30 14.56 -7.63
N ASN A 332 17.25 14.27 -8.53
CA ASN A 332 18.47 13.54 -8.21
C ASN A 332 19.67 14.46 -8.49
N LYS A 333 20.53 14.65 -7.50
CA LYS A 333 21.82 15.33 -7.69
C LYS A 333 22.96 14.32 -7.54
N VAL A 334 23.76 14.21 -8.59
CA VAL A 334 25.00 13.43 -8.58
C VAL A 334 26.13 14.37 -8.17
N VAL A 335 26.82 14.05 -7.08
CA VAL A 335 28.09 14.70 -6.77
C VAL A 335 29.18 13.64 -6.87
N LYS A 336 30.07 13.86 -7.83
CA LYS A 336 31.29 13.07 -7.99
C LYS A 336 32.35 13.72 -7.12
N ASP A 337 32.73 13.05 -6.04
CA ASP A 337 33.83 13.53 -5.20
C ASP A 337 35.07 12.70 -5.52
N SER A 338 36.04 13.31 -6.20
CA SER A 338 37.32 12.70 -6.57
C SER A 338 38.34 12.91 -5.46
N ALA A 339 38.02 12.51 -4.23
CA ALA A 339 38.96 12.63 -3.11
C ALA A 339 39.96 11.46 -3.13
N ALA A 340 41.14 11.69 -3.69
CA ALA A 340 42.27 10.78 -3.62
C ALA A 340 42.89 10.81 -2.21
N GLY A 341 42.53 9.83 -1.37
CA GLY A 341 43.31 9.48 -0.17
C GLY A 341 42.56 9.58 1.17
N GLY A 342 42.47 8.43 1.86
CA GLY A 342 42.40 8.32 3.33
C GLY A 342 41.29 9.07 4.08
N VAL A 343 40.15 8.40 4.29
CA VAL A 343 39.09 8.76 5.26
C VAL A 343 38.51 10.18 5.09
N THR A 344 38.17 10.56 3.86
CA THR A 344 37.34 11.74 3.62
C THR A 344 35.87 11.34 3.55
N THR A 345 35.07 11.94 4.43
CA THR A 345 33.60 11.87 4.32
C THR A 345 33.21 12.74 3.13
N ALA A 346 32.64 12.15 2.09
CA ALA A 346 32.09 12.94 0.98
C ALA A 346 30.77 13.56 1.46
N LEU A 347 30.74 14.89 1.54
CA LEU A 347 29.54 15.66 1.89
C LEU A 347 28.90 16.19 0.61
N VAL A 348 27.67 15.77 0.38
CA VAL A 348 26.86 16.20 -0.75
C VAL A 348 25.74 17.09 -0.21
N GLY A 349 25.88 18.40 -0.42
CA GLY A 349 24.88 19.40 -0.04
C GLY A 349 23.99 19.83 -1.20
N GLN A 350 22.73 20.11 -0.90
CA GLN A 350 21.80 20.83 -1.78
C GLN A 350 21.08 21.92 -0.98
N THR A 351 21.27 23.17 -1.41
CA THR A 351 20.51 24.32 -0.93
C THR A 351 19.10 24.29 -1.51
N GLU A 352 18.12 24.69 -0.69
CA GLU A 352 16.74 24.85 -1.12
C GLU A 352 16.64 25.77 -2.35
N PRO A 353 16.04 25.31 -3.47
CA PRO A 353 15.83 26.16 -4.62
C PRO A 353 14.85 27.29 -4.33
N ASP A 354 15.04 28.45 -4.96
CA ASP A 354 14.14 29.60 -4.79
C ASP A 354 12.67 29.24 -5.00
N GLY A 355 11.82 29.64 -4.05
CA GLY A 355 10.38 29.38 -4.09
C GLY A 355 10.00 27.91 -3.86
N LYS A 356 10.91 27.07 -3.37
CA LYS A 356 10.64 25.65 -3.05
C LYS A 356 11.29 25.27 -1.72
N ARG A 357 10.73 24.25 -1.08
CA ARG A 357 11.25 23.65 0.16
C ARG A 357 11.55 22.18 -0.05
N ILE A 358 12.67 21.69 0.47
CA ILE A 358 12.98 20.27 0.45
C ILE A 358 12.19 19.61 1.59
N THR A 359 11.27 18.72 1.25
CA THR A 359 10.39 18.05 2.24
C THR A 359 10.93 16.71 2.71
N GLY A 360 11.96 16.20 2.02
CA GLY A 360 12.68 14.99 2.39
C GLY A 360 13.92 14.81 1.55
N ALA A 361 14.87 14.03 2.06
CA ALA A 361 16.06 13.61 1.35
C ALA A 361 16.39 12.16 1.70
N THR A 362 17.02 11.44 0.76
CA THR A 362 17.63 10.13 0.97
C THR A 362 18.91 10.02 0.14
N CYS A 363 19.80 9.12 0.53
CA CYS A 363 21.10 8.94 -0.10
C CYS A 363 21.22 7.55 -0.72
N SER A 364 21.93 7.45 -1.82
CA SER A 364 22.42 6.17 -2.33
C SER A 364 23.88 6.27 -2.79
N THR A 365 24.55 5.13 -2.93
CA THR A 365 25.95 5.04 -3.34
C THR A 365 26.17 3.81 -4.19
N ASN A 366 27.11 3.86 -5.13
CA ASN A 366 27.48 2.68 -5.93
C ASN A 366 28.49 1.77 -5.22
N TYR A 367 29.31 2.27 -4.28
CA TYR A 367 30.42 1.51 -3.69
C TYR A 367 30.80 1.89 -2.23
N ALA A 368 30.11 2.84 -1.58
CA ALA A 368 30.32 3.09 -0.15
C ALA A 368 29.51 2.09 0.72
N THR A 369 29.88 1.95 1.99
CA THR A 369 29.12 1.15 2.97
C THR A 369 27.76 1.80 3.22
N GLU A 370 26.66 1.12 2.86
CA GLU A 370 25.30 1.65 3.01
C GLU A 370 24.95 2.04 4.45
N TYR A 371 25.51 1.34 5.45
CA TYR A 371 25.28 1.62 6.87
C TYR A 371 25.93 2.92 7.38
N ASN A 372 26.72 3.61 6.54
CA ASN A 372 27.35 4.89 6.87
C ASN A 372 26.72 6.08 6.12
N MET A 373 25.50 5.91 5.59
CA MET A 373 24.76 7.01 4.97
C MET A 373 23.99 7.80 6.03
N LEU A 374 24.34 9.07 6.20
CA LEU A 374 23.61 10.01 7.05
C LEU A 374 22.91 11.04 6.17
N THR A 375 21.60 11.17 6.35
CA THR A 375 20.81 12.24 5.73
C THR A 375 20.31 13.14 6.83
N GLN A 376 20.63 14.43 6.77
CA GLN A 376 20.18 15.41 7.76
C GLN A 376 19.53 16.59 7.06
N LEU A 377 18.28 16.87 7.46
CA LEU A 377 17.57 18.11 7.15
C LEU A 377 17.89 19.10 8.26
N GLN A 378 18.66 20.15 7.98
CA GLN A 378 18.90 21.20 8.98
C GLN A 378 17.67 22.10 9.11
N ALA A 379 17.36 22.51 10.34
CA ALA A 379 16.22 23.37 10.61
C ALA A 379 16.56 24.86 10.32
N ALA A 380 15.77 25.44 9.42
CA ALA A 380 15.38 26.84 9.25
C ALA A 380 16.40 27.97 9.00
N GLU A 381 17.67 27.90 9.46
CA GLU A 381 18.58 29.06 9.31
C GLU A 381 19.47 29.02 8.06
N SER A 382 19.80 27.83 7.53
CA SER A 382 20.64 27.67 6.33
C SER A 382 19.92 27.05 5.12
N GLY A 383 18.77 26.41 5.30
CA GLY A 383 18.00 25.81 4.20
C GLY A 383 18.72 24.69 3.42
N ASP A 384 19.80 24.14 3.96
CA ASP A 384 20.62 23.14 3.28
C ASP A 384 20.25 21.72 3.73
N SER A 385 20.11 20.82 2.74
CA SER A 385 19.99 19.38 2.94
C SER A 385 21.32 18.72 2.62
N TYR A 386 21.81 17.85 3.50
CA TYR A 386 23.10 17.18 3.28
C TYR A 386 22.99 15.66 3.37
N ALA A 387 23.82 15.03 2.55
CA ALA A 387 24.06 13.61 2.44
C ALA A 387 25.54 13.35 2.71
N ALA A 388 25.85 12.51 3.68
CA ALA A 388 27.22 12.08 3.94
C ALA A 388 27.36 10.59 3.63
N ALA A 389 28.36 10.22 2.84
CA ALA A 389 28.77 8.82 2.69
C ALA A 389 30.19 8.64 3.21
N LYS A 390 30.40 7.60 4.04
CA LYS A 390 31.72 7.24 4.56
C LYS A 390 32.09 5.81 4.17
N GLY A 391 33.39 5.59 4.03
CA GLY A 391 34.00 4.26 3.96
C GLY A 391 34.02 3.60 2.59
N THR A 392 34.64 2.43 2.53
CA THR A 392 34.59 1.50 1.39
C THR A 392 33.84 0.27 1.86
N SER A 393 32.86 -0.21 1.09
CA SER A 393 32.22 -1.48 1.42
C SER A 393 33.23 -2.62 1.34
N ALA A 394 33.36 -3.41 2.41
CA ALA A 394 34.09 -4.66 2.38
C ALA A 394 33.32 -5.75 1.60
N LEU A 395 32.01 -5.57 1.41
CA LEU A 395 31.11 -6.52 0.74
C LEU A 395 31.09 -6.31 -0.78
N PHE A 396 31.37 -5.09 -1.25
CA PHE A 396 31.37 -4.76 -2.68
C PHE A 396 32.75 -4.26 -3.08
N ARG A 397 33.47 -5.03 -3.91
CA ARG A 397 34.76 -4.59 -4.47
C ARG A 397 34.49 -3.49 -5.51
N PRO A 398 35.01 -2.26 -5.34
CA PRO A 398 34.72 -1.18 -6.26
C PRO A 398 35.32 -1.46 -7.64
N GLY A 399 34.46 -1.45 -8.67
CA GLY A 399 34.87 -1.53 -10.09
C GLY A 399 35.10 -0.16 -10.74
N GLY A 400 35.02 0.95 -9.98
CA GLY A 400 35.17 2.31 -10.47
C GLY A 400 35.06 3.37 -9.36
N ASP A 401 34.92 4.64 -9.74
CA ASP A 401 34.84 5.76 -8.82
C ASP A 401 33.62 5.66 -7.88
N LYS A 402 33.84 5.99 -6.61
CA LYS A 402 32.79 6.06 -5.61
C LYS A 402 31.95 7.32 -5.85
N ASN A 403 30.66 7.12 -6.09
CA ASN A 403 29.70 8.19 -6.26
C ASN A 403 28.67 8.14 -5.14
N CYS A 404 28.26 9.32 -4.71
CA CYS A 404 27.19 9.52 -3.75
C CYS A 404 26.07 10.31 -4.41
N TYR A 405 24.86 9.79 -4.29
CA TYR A 405 23.68 10.33 -4.93
C TYR A 405 22.75 10.84 -3.83
N LEU A 406 22.39 12.12 -3.91
CA LEU A 406 21.36 12.70 -3.06
C LEU A 406 20.06 12.75 -3.85
N HIS A 407 19.05 12.08 -3.32
CA HIS A 407 17.68 12.10 -3.81
C HIS A 407 16.85 12.97 -2.88
N TYR A 408 16.08 13.90 -3.40
CA TYR A 408 15.29 14.81 -2.57
C TYR A 408 13.96 15.16 -3.22
N TRP A 409 13.01 15.55 -2.37
CA TRP A 409 11.65 15.93 -2.78
C TRP A 409 11.42 17.40 -2.56
N GLU A 410 11.04 18.11 -3.62
CA GLU A 410 10.72 19.53 -3.57
C GLU A 410 9.21 19.74 -3.43
N CYS A 411 8.83 20.71 -2.60
CA CYS A 411 7.48 21.25 -2.49
C CYS A 411 7.51 22.75 -2.80
N PRO A 412 6.70 23.26 -3.76
CA PRO A 412 6.61 24.69 -4.00
C PRO A 412 6.17 25.43 -2.74
N LEU A 413 6.87 26.50 -2.38
CA LEU A 413 6.42 27.48 -1.40
C LEU A 413 5.45 28.41 -2.14
N THR A 414 4.18 28.03 -2.21
CA THR A 414 3.14 28.84 -2.84
C THR A 414 3.07 30.23 -2.20
N THR A 415 3.05 31.26 -3.05
CA THR A 415 2.16 32.42 -2.87
C THR A 415 0.74 32.04 -3.20
#